data_AF-B0JET6-F1
#
_entry.id   AF-B0JET6-F1
#
_cell.length_a   1.000
_cell.length_b   1.000
_cell.length_c   1.000
_cell.angle_alpha   90.00
_cell.angle_beta   90.00
_cell.angle_gamma   90.00
#
_symmetry.space_group_name_H-M   'P 1'
#
loop_
_entity.id
_entity.type
_entity.pdbx_description
1 polymer ?
#
loop_
_entity_poly.entity_id
_entity_poly.type
_entity_poly.pdbx_seq_one_letter_code
_entity_poly.pdbx_strand_id
1 'polypeptide(L)'
;GMGGVGKTTLAQNIFNDSRIIDKYQIRLWVCVSQKYSEIDLLKQMIRGAEIDHGQATERAELEPMLRRAIEGKSVFLVLDDVWRADVWVNLLRTPLSSAMAIRIILITTRDRKIANQMGAVHIHIVKLLREDEGWELLCRSASL
;
A
#
# COMPACT_ATOMS: atom_id res chain seq x y z
N GLY A 1 7.54 8.72 9.46
CA GLY A 1 7.49 8.64 10.94
C GLY A 1 8.41 7.53 11.41
N MET A 2 8.90 7.57 12.66
CA MET A 2 9.91 6.63 13.18
C MET A 2 9.51 5.14 13.03
N GLY A 3 10.48 4.23 13.07
CA GLY A 3 10.19 2.79 13.18
C GLY A 3 9.38 2.47 14.45
N GLY A 4 8.50 1.47 14.39
CA GLY A 4 7.70 1.04 15.56
C GLY A 4 6.54 1.95 15.97
N VAL A 5 6.40 3.15 15.41
CA VAL A 5 5.37 4.14 15.83
C VAL A 5 3.92 3.80 15.43
N GLY A 6 3.65 2.61 14.86
CA GLY A 6 2.27 2.20 14.51
C GLY A 6 1.76 2.64 13.12
N LYS A 7 2.64 3.01 12.18
CA LYS A 7 2.22 3.37 10.80
C LYS A 7 1.45 2.25 10.08
N THR A 8 1.99 1.04 10.12
CA THR A 8 1.38 -0.16 9.53
C THR A 8 0.04 -0.47 10.22
N THR A 9 -0.02 -0.37 11.55
CA THR A 9 -1.26 -0.54 12.32
C THR A 9 -2.33 0.48 11.92
N LEU A 10 -1.96 1.76 11.77
CA LEU A 10 -2.90 2.78 11.30
C LEU A 10 -3.40 2.49 9.88
N ALA A 11 -2.50 2.07 8.97
CA ALA A 11 -2.88 1.69 7.62
C ALA A 11 -3.81 0.46 7.61
N GLN A 12 -3.60 -0.53 8.48
CA GLN A 12 -4.47 -1.70 8.62
C GLN A 12 -5.86 -1.30 9.09
N ASN A 13 -5.96 -0.40 10.08
CA ASN A 13 -7.24 0.13 10.55
C ASN A 13 -8.00 0.83 9.41
N ILE A 14 -7.32 1.61 8.56
CA ILE A 14 -7.94 2.24 7.39
C ILE A 14 -8.37 1.19 6.36
N PHE A 15 -7.50 0.25 6.02
CA PHE A 15 -7.77 -0.77 5.00
C PHE A 15 -8.97 -1.66 5.33
N ASN A 16 -9.20 -1.91 6.61
CA ASN A 16 -10.29 -2.72 7.15
C ASN A 16 -11.52 -1.90 7.56
N ASP A 17 -11.50 -0.58 7.40
CA ASP A 17 -12.65 0.27 7.69
C ASP A 17 -13.79 0.00 6.70
N SER A 18 -15.03 -0.11 7.20
CA SER A 18 -16.20 -0.40 6.35
C SER A 18 -16.37 0.61 5.21
N ARG A 19 -16.04 1.89 5.45
CA ARG A 19 -16.12 2.93 4.41
C ARG A 19 -15.14 2.69 3.26
N ILE A 20 -14.00 2.06 3.53
CA ILE A 20 -13.03 1.66 2.50
C ILE A 20 -13.48 0.37 1.81
N ILE A 21 -13.98 -0.60 2.57
CA ILE A 21 -14.52 -1.86 2.05
C ILE A 21 -15.68 -1.60 1.07
N ASP A 22 -16.63 -0.75 1.46
CA ASP A 22 -17.85 -0.51 0.68
C ASP A 22 -17.60 0.36 -0.56
N LYS A 23 -16.57 1.21 -0.53
CA LYS A 23 -16.29 2.19 -1.60
C LYS A 23 -15.41 1.63 -2.73
N TYR A 24 -14.52 0.68 -2.42
CA TYR A 24 -13.48 0.24 -3.34
C TYR A 24 -13.69 -1.21 -3.78
N GLN A 25 -13.93 -1.40 -5.08
CA GLN A 25 -14.12 -2.72 -5.68
C GLN A 25 -12.86 -3.59 -5.58
N ILE A 26 -11.68 -2.97 -5.65
CA ILE A 26 -10.40 -3.63 -5.47
C ILE A 26 -9.68 -2.98 -4.29
N ARG A 27 -9.23 -3.80 -3.35
CA ARG A 27 -8.39 -3.39 -2.23
C ARG A 27 -7.12 -4.24 -2.23
N LEU A 28 -5.97 -3.60 -2.37
CA LEU A 28 -4.68 -4.28 -2.45
C LEU A 28 -3.78 -3.83 -1.30
N TRP A 29 -3.07 -4.78 -0.70
CA TRP A 29 -2.01 -4.51 0.27
C TRP A 29 -0.72 -5.17 -0.19
N VAL A 30 0.32 -4.38 -0.33
CA VAL A 30 1.64 -4.84 -0.75
C VAL A 30 2.70 -4.28 0.18
N CYS A 31 3.54 -5.15 0.72
CA CYS A 31 4.72 -4.75 1.48
C CYS A 31 5.90 -4.57 0.51
N VAL A 32 6.50 -3.38 0.49
CA VAL A 32 7.63 -3.06 -0.37
C VAL A 32 8.91 -3.15 0.45
N SER A 33 9.46 -4.36 0.56
CA SER A 33 10.73 -4.57 1.26
C SER A 33 11.86 -3.75 0.63
N GLN A 34 12.97 -3.56 1.37
CA GLN A 34 14.16 -2.86 0.85
C GLN A 34 14.71 -3.45 -0.46
N LYS A 35 14.59 -4.77 -0.62
CA LYS A 35 14.96 -5.52 -1.82
C LYS A 35 13.72 -6.21 -2.35
N TYR A 36 12.84 -5.45 -3.00
CA TYR A 36 11.66 -6.01 -3.65
C TYR A 36 12.01 -6.50 -5.06
N SER A 37 11.31 -7.53 -5.50
CA SER A 37 11.32 -8.03 -6.87
C SER A 37 10.15 -7.39 -7.60
N GLU A 38 10.41 -6.68 -8.71
CA GLU A 38 9.34 -6.06 -9.51
C GLU A 38 8.32 -7.10 -9.99
N ILE A 39 8.81 -8.28 -10.39
CA ILE A 39 8.00 -9.40 -10.86
C ILE A 39 7.11 -9.93 -9.74
N ASP A 40 7.67 -10.21 -8.55
CA ASP A 40 6.89 -10.75 -7.44
C ASP A 40 5.85 -9.75 -6.93
N LEU A 41 6.20 -8.46 -6.96
CA LEU A 41 5.30 -7.38 -6.57
C LEU A 41 4.11 -7.28 -7.53
N LEU A 42 4.36 -7.30 -8.85
CA LEU A 42 3.28 -7.32 -9.85
C LEU A 42 2.41 -8.56 -9.69
N LYS A 43 3.01 -9.75 -9.52
CA LYS A 43 2.28 -11.00 -9.28
C LYS A 43 1.42 -10.94 -8.03
N GLN A 44 1.92 -10.39 -6.93
CA GLN A 44 1.16 -10.20 -5.70
C GLN A 44 -0.05 -9.29 -5.93
N MET A 45 0.11 -8.19 -6.67
CA MET A 45 -0.99 -7.28 -6.98
C MET A 45 -2.04 -7.93 -7.90
N ILE A 46 -1.61 -8.68 -8.91
CA ILE A 46 -2.50 -9.39 -9.84
C ILE A 46 -3.33 -10.43 -9.07
N ARG A 47 -2.70 -11.23 -8.21
CA ARG A 47 -3.40 -12.18 -7.33
C ARG A 47 -4.34 -11.48 -6.37
N GLY A 48 -3.93 -10.36 -5.79
CA GLY A 48 -4.78 -9.56 -4.90
C GLY A 48 -5.98 -8.93 -5.61
N ALA A 49 -5.91 -8.76 -6.94
CA ALA A 49 -7.03 -8.36 -7.78
C ALA A 49 -7.87 -9.55 -8.28
N GLU A 50 -7.65 -10.74 -7.71
CA GLU A 50 -8.34 -12.00 -8.02
C GLU A 50 -8.17 -12.45 -9.48
N ILE A 51 -7.06 -12.06 -10.11
CA ILE A 51 -6.70 -12.50 -11.46
C ILE A 51 -5.61 -13.58 -11.38
N ASP A 52 -5.79 -14.65 -12.15
CA ASP A 52 -4.73 -15.64 -12.36
C ASP A 52 -3.70 -15.11 -13.37
N HIS A 53 -2.44 -15.11 -12.98
CA HIS A 53 -1.30 -14.77 -13.83
C HIS A 53 -0.74 -15.98 -14.62
N GLY A 54 -1.25 -17.19 -14.39
CA GLY A 54 -0.78 -18.41 -15.04
C GLY A 54 0.74 -18.59 -14.90
N GLN A 55 1.40 -18.77 -16.05
CA GLN A 55 2.86 -18.93 -16.15
C GLN A 55 3.59 -17.63 -16.50
N ALA A 56 2.92 -16.46 -16.44
CA ALA A 56 3.58 -15.19 -16.73
C ALA A 56 4.74 -14.97 -15.76
N THR A 57 5.92 -14.70 -16.29
CA THR A 57 7.14 -14.46 -15.49
C THR A 57 7.82 -13.15 -15.83
N GLU A 58 7.46 -12.53 -16.95
CA GLU A 58 8.08 -11.31 -17.41
C GLU A 58 7.21 -10.07 -17.13
N ARG A 59 7.90 -8.96 -16.90
CA ARG A 59 7.26 -7.66 -16.66
C ARG A 59 6.36 -7.22 -17.83
N ALA A 60 6.79 -7.52 -19.06
CA ALA A 60 6.04 -7.21 -20.29
C ALA A 60 4.69 -7.95 -20.38
N GLU A 61 4.56 -9.09 -19.70
CA GLU A 61 3.30 -9.84 -19.59
C GLU A 61 2.46 -9.32 -18.42
N LEU A 62 3.10 -9.09 -17.27
CA LEU A 62 2.43 -8.79 -16.01
C LEU A 62 1.86 -7.36 -15.94
N GLU A 63 2.55 -6.36 -16.48
CA GLU A 63 2.04 -4.97 -16.47
C GLU A 63 0.69 -4.81 -17.21
N PRO A 64 0.53 -5.32 -18.45
CA PRO A 64 -0.76 -5.31 -19.13
C PRO A 64 -1.84 -6.08 -18.37
N MET A 65 -1.50 -7.21 -17.73
CA MET A 65 -2.45 -7.97 -16.92
C MET A 65 -2.94 -7.16 -15.72
N LEU A 66 -2.03 -6.54 -14.96
CA LEU A 66 -2.40 -5.68 -13.84
C LEU A 66 -3.26 -4.50 -14.31
N ARG A 67 -2.92 -3.87 -15.44
CA ARG A 67 -3.72 -2.78 -16.01
C ARG A 67 -5.15 -3.23 -16.32
N ARG A 68 -5.33 -4.37 -16.98
CA ARG A 68 -6.66 -4.93 -17.29
C ARG A 68 -7.43 -5.30 -16.04
N ALA A 69 -6.76 -5.86 -15.03
CA ALA A 69 -7.38 -6.30 -13.78
C ALA A 69 -8.11 -5.15 -13.05
N ILE A 70 -7.57 -3.94 -13.13
CA ILE A 70 -8.04 -2.74 -12.42
C ILE A 70 -8.78 -1.74 -13.31
N GLU A 71 -8.86 -1.98 -14.61
CA GLU A 71 -9.46 -1.06 -15.56
C GLU A 71 -10.95 -0.85 -15.24
N GLY A 72 -11.37 0.42 -15.15
CA GLY A 72 -12.76 0.79 -14.84
C GLY A 72 -13.22 0.50 -13.41
N LYS A 73 -12.34 0.04 -12.51
CA LYS A 73 -12.70 -0.31 -11.13
C LYS A 73 -12.16 0.69 -10.11
N SER A 74 -12.88 0.94 -9.02
CA SER A 74 -12.33 1.73 -7.91
C SER A 74 -11.27 0.92 -7.15
N VAL A 75 -10.08 1.52 -6.93
CA VAL A 75 -8.93 0.85 -6.31
C VAL A 75 -8.46 1.59 -5.06
N PHE A 76 -8.32 0.86 -3.94
CA PHE A 76 -7.56 1.30 -2.77
C PHE A 76 -6.30 0.44 -2.63
N LEU A 77 -5.13 1.06 -2.80
CA LEU A 77 -3.84 0.38 -2.74
C LEU A 77 -3.03 0.86 -1.54
N VAL A 78 -2.58 -0.07 -0.71
CA VAL A 78 -1.59 0.19 0.34
C VAL A 78 -0.22 -0.30 -0.12
N LEU A 79 0.75 0.62 -0.15
CA LEU A 79 2.17 0.33 -0.29
C LEU A 79 2.82 0.50 1.10
N ASP A 80 3.02 -0.62 1.78
CA ASP A 80 3.52 -0.64 3.16
C ASP A 80 5.05 -0.74 3.21
N ASP A 81 5.63 -0.04 4.19
CA ASP A 81 7.07 0.06 4.50
C ASP A 81 7.95 0.42 3.30
N VAL A 82 7.57 1.41 2.50
CA VAL A 82 8.31 1.78 1.28
C VAL A 82 9.66 2.42 1.59
N TRP A 83 10.72 1.84 1.00
CA TRP A 83 12.12 2.30 1.13
C TRP A 83 12.67 3.05 -0.08
N ARG A 84 12.03 2.93 -1.26
CA ARG A 84 12.48 3.57 -2.50
C ARG A 84 11.28 4.04 -3.33
N ALA A 85 11.35 5.26 -3.86
CA ALA A 85 10.26 5.84 -4.65
C ALA A 85 10.16 5.26 -6.09
N ASP A 86 11.18 4.56 -6.56
CA ASP A 86 11.20 3.95 -7.89
C ASP A 86 10.10 2.90 -8.10
N VAL A 87 9.65 2.22 -7.04
CA VAL A 87 8.49 1.31 -7.12
C VAL A 87 7.27 2.00 -7.71
N TRP A 88 7.09 3.29 -7.42
CA TRP A 88 6.04 4.09 -8.03
C TRP A 88 6.43 4.53 -9.44
N VAL A 89 7.54 5.25 -9.56
CA VAL A 89 7.92 5.94 -10.81
C VAL A 89 8.14 4.96 -11.96
N ASN A 90 8.84 3.86 -11.68
CA ASN A 90 9.32 2.95 -12.71
C ASN A 90 8.37 1.79 -12.93
N LEU A 91 7.64 1.31 -11.91
CA LEU A 91 6.86 0.07 -12.00
C LEU A 91 5.35 0.31 -11.97
N LEU A 92 4.84 1.01 -10.95
CA LEU A 92 3.40 1.03 -10.68
C LEU A 92 2.64 2.20 -11.34
N ARG A 93 3.30 3.33 -11.61
CA ARG A 93 2.63 4.52 -12.16
C ARG A 93 1.95 4.23 -13.50
N THR A 94 2.60 3.51 -14.40
CA THR A 94 2.10 3.22 -15.75
C THR A 94 0.91 2.25 -15.79
N PRO A 95 0.93 1.08 -15.12
CA PRO A 95 -0.23 0.21 -15.08
C PRO A 95 -1.40 0.83 -14.28
N LEU A 96 -1.12 1.67 -13.28
CA LEU A 96 -2.14 2.30 -12.43
C LEU A 96 -2.68 3.65 -12.96
N SER A 97 -2.20 4.18 -14.08
CA SER A 97 -2.60 5.51 -14.58
C SER A 97 -3.88 5.55 -15.43
N SER A 98 -4.60 4.43 -15.60
CA SER A 98 -5.74 4.42 -16.53
C SER A 98 -6.86 5.42 -16.14
N ALA A 99 -7.43 6.10 -17.14
CA ALA A 99 -8.11 7.39 -16.94
C ALA A 99 -9.50 7.33 -16.26
N MET A 100 -10.00 6.17 -15.85
CA MET A 100 -11.43 6.01 -15.49
C MET A 100 -11.71 5.41 -14.11
N ALA A 101 -10.72 5.32 -13.22
CA ALA A 101 -10.91 4.73 -11.89
C ALA A 101 -10.70 5.74 -10.77
N ILE A 102 -11.62 5.75 -9.79
CA ILE A 102 -11.37 6.38 -8.48
C ILE A 102 -10.27 5.57 -7.80
N ARG A 103 -9.12 6.21 -7.52
CA ARG A 103 -7.97 5.54 -6.92
C ARG A 103 -7.48 6.31 -5.70
N ILE A 104 -7.23 5.60 -4.61
CA ILE A 104 -6.42 6.10 -3.50
C ILE A 104 -5.25 5.16 -3.28
N ILE A 105 -4.07 5.75 -3.10
CA ILE A 105 -2.84 5.05 -2.78
C ILE A 105 -2.36 5.55 -1.43
N LEU A 106 -2.35 4.67 -0.45
CA LEU A 106 -1.82 4.91 0.89
C LEU A 106 -0.41 4.36 0.96
N ILE A 107 0.55 5.19 1.36
CA ILE A 107 1.95 4.80 1.50
C ILE A 107 2.31 4.88 2.97
N THR A 108 2.92 3.82 3.52
CA THR A 108 3.64 3.93 4.79
C THR A 108 5.14 3.95 4.51
N THR A 109 5.83 4.90 5.13
CA THR A 109 7.29 5.01 5.01
C THR A 109 7.88 5.68 6.25
N ARG A 110 9.15 5.38 6.52
CA ARG A 110 9.92 6.04 7.57
C ARG A 110 10.45 7.39 7.11
N ASP A 111 10.72 7.54 5.82
CA ASP A 111 11.33 8.74 5.23
C ASP A 111 10.31 9.59 4.48
N ARG A 112 10.14 10.84 4.94
CA ARG A 112 9.26 11.81 4.30
C ARG A 112 9.67 12.14 2.87
N LYS A 113 10.96 12.04 2.52
CA LYS A 113 11.46 12.29 1.17
C LYS A 113 10.87 11.29 0.16
N ILE A 114 10.73 10.03 0.56
CA ILE A 114 10.12 8.99 -0.29
C ILE A 114 8.67 9.35 -0.61
N ALA A 115 7.88 9.73 0.39
CA ALA A 115 6.49 10.16 0.19
C ALA A 115 6.38 11.34 -0.78
N ASN A 116 7.26 12.34 -0.64
CA ASN A 116 7.32 13.48 -1.55
C ASN A 116 7.70 13.06 -2.99
N GLN A 117 8.72 12.20 -3.16
CA GLN A 117 9.16 11.71 -4.47
C GLN A 117 8.08 10.89 -5.18
N MET A 118 7.23 10.18 -4.44
CA MET A 118 6.08 9.45 -4.98
C MET A 118 4.88 10.36 -5.30
N GLY A 119 4.98 11.67 -5.00
CA GLY A 119 3.94 12.66 -5.29
C GLY A 119 2.77 12.63 -4.30
N ALA A 120 3.02 12.26 -3.04
CA ALA A 120 1.99 12.25 -2.02
C ALA A 120 1.34 13.64 -1.85
N VAL A 121 0.03 13.71 -2.07
CA VAL A 121 -0.76 14.95 -1.93
C VAL A 121 -1.02 15.28 -0.45
N HIS A 122 -1.10 14.26 0.40
CA HIS A 122 -1.28 14.39 1.84
C HIS A 122 -0.26 13.53 2.58
N ILE A 123 0.37 14.09 3.62
CA ILE A 123 1.33 13.39 4.46
C ILE A 123 0.88 13.48 5.92
N HIS A 124 0.54 12.33 6.49
CA HIS A 124 0.23 12.22 7.91
C HIS A 124 1.47 11.74 8.69
N ILE A 125 1.90 12.52 9.68
CA ILE A 125 2.99 12.13 10.58
C ILE A 125 2.38 11.43 11.80
N VAL A 126 2.47 10.10 11.83
CA VAL A 126 2.07 9.32 13.01
C VAL A 126 2.94 9.71 14.19
N LYS A 127 2.29 10.20 15.25
CA LYS A 127 2.93 10.68 16.48
C LYS A 127 3.12 9.52 17.46
N LEU A 128 4.05 9.70 18.40
CA LEU A 128 4.17 8.82 19.55
C LEU A 128 2.90 8.93 20.41
N LEU A 129 2.53 7.83 21.06
CA LEU A 129 1.52 7.83 22.10
C LEU A 129 1.98 8.73 23.25
N ARG A 130 1.01 9.34 23.92
CA ARG A 130 1.27 9.97 25.22
C ARG A 130 1.57 8.89 26.26
N GLU A 131 2.20 9.29 27.36
CA GLU A 131 2.64 8.35 28.40
C GLU A 131 1.47 7.55 29.01
N ASP A 132 0.34 8.22 29.25
CA ASP A 132 -0.90 7.61 29.73
C ASP A 132 -1.46 6.59 28.73
N GLU A 133 -1.54 6.95 27.45
CA GLU A 133 -1.99 6.06 26.37
C GLU A 133 -1.05 4.86 26.18
N GLY A 134 0.26 5.10 26.29
CA GLY A 134 1.28 4.06 26.21
C GLY A 134 1.20 3.08 27.39
N TRP A 135 0.97 3.60 28.60
CA TRP A 135 0.77 2.79 29.80
C TRP A 135 -0.51 1.94 29.69
N GLU A 136 -1.62 2.53 29.24
CA GLU A 136 -2.87 1.79 29.03
C GLU A 136 -2.68 0.65 28.02
N LEU A 137 -2.01 0.91 26.91
CA LEU A 137 -1.70 -0.11 25.90
C LEU A 137 -0.84 -1.24 26.49
N LEU A 138 0.13 -0.90 27.34
CA LEU A 138 0.97 -1.87 28.02
C LEU A 138 0.16 -2.75 28.97
N CYS A 139 -0.68 -2.18 29.82
CA CYS A 139 -1.56 -2.93 30.74
C CYS A 139 -2.46 -3.91 29.98
N ARG A 140 -3.13 -3.44 28.91
CA ARG A 140 -3.98 -4.28 28.06
C ARG A 140 -3.20 -5.42 27.41
N SER A 141 -1.98 -5.16 26.95
CA SER A 141 -1.15 -6.17 26.27
C SER A 141 -0.53 -7.19 27.23
N ALA A 142 -0.23 -6.75 28.45
CA ALA A 142 0.37 -7.59 29.49
C ALA A 142 -0.66 -8.38 30.31
N SER A 143 -1.97 -8.18 30.09
CA SER A 143 -3.04 -8.72 30.95
C SER A 143 -2.86 -8.35 32.43
N LEU A 144 -2.39 -7.13 32.69
CA LEU A 144 -2.32 -6.52 34.03
C LEU A 144 -3.66 -5.88 34.40
#